data_AF-A0A6P7HB46-F1
#
_entry.id   AF-A0A6P7HB46-F1
#
_cell.length_a   1.000
_cell.length_b   1.000
_cell.length_c   1.000
_cell.angle_alpha   90.00
_cell.angle_beta   90.00
_cell.angle_gamma   90.00
#
_symmetry.space_group_name_H-M   'P 1'
#
loop_
_entity.id
_entity.type
_entity.pdbx_description
1 polymer ?
#
loop_
_entity_poly.entity_id
_entity_poly.type
_entity_poly.pdbx_seq_one_letter_code
_entity_poly.pdbx_strand_id
1 'polypeptide(L)'
;MWRSFLSRLRPQSNREQQQAVHLVEQLDEVSRQLIIREEELFSQAAPSEEDEDQLQRDLEDLKLQIWAAVHNSFTMSSSSSAAGQFKVLRSAVDAILQQEAQDRRWTDSPQDQVPVWRPQKCLSTHNSLLQNMVESRLTAAVATDDNMAGTDKLSSNVKKQVCRLGRCVKDDLLAVMRTVKNCYPPHMDILNVYARLYHQSFSTQLTELAASRLEVDDCSYLLFWVNQYYPQDLLKHEELDGHIKMDGLGSLLLQDDLNQLEEQFLAHKEDKVKLWLHTALQKEEESWLSGRTPELIDSYCFSPLAVDVIQVMESSLAEFRCAIKDQGKAQRLTCLLETFLCSYERSMTAFLKGSHGNARSVIKAQLVCEQQLRDYITAQTESLSEQQRHHCLHTLSALRDCGYQCLIGPLHAHVKTGLSLLGTEGWVDGSFPVVDSLLDSLNQQLSDLVDLKPACRQSLLSYLHQDVVLQYVKRIMKTRIRSREQQVEGAQQITKDTQKIDSFFTEELLCQ
;
A
#
# COMPACT_ATOMS: atom_id res chain seq x y z
N MET A 1 -18.23 -43.77 -4.79
CA MET A 1 -17.17 -44.73 -5.17
C MET A 1 -16.02 -44.77 -4.16
N TRP A 2 -15.42 -43.64 -3.79
CA TRP A 2 -14.28 -43.57 -2.84
C TRP A 2 -14.53 -44.05 -1.39
N ARG A 3 -15.77 -44.03 -0.86
CA ARG A 3 -16.09 -44.60 0.47
C ARG A 3 -16.16 -46.13 0.49
N SER A 4 -16.53 -46.74 -0.64
CA SER A 4 -16.53 -48.21 -0.86
C SER A 4 -15.10 -48.73 -1.11
N PHE A 5 -14.23 -47.86 -1.62
CA PHE A 5 -12.80 -48.08 -1.83
C PHE A 5 -12.00 -48.21 -0.51
N LEU A 6 -12.29 -47.36 0.49
CA LEU A 6 -11.64 -47.41 1.81
C LEU A 6 -11.99 -48.66 2.64
N SER A 7 -13.16 -49.27 2.41
CA SER A 7 -13.58 -50.46 3.15
C SER A 7 -12.89 -51.76 2.71
N ARG A 8 -12.27 -51.79 1.52
CA ARG A 8 -11.56 -52.97 0.99
C ARG A 8 -10.11 -53.10 1.46
N LEU A 9 -9.55 -52.06 2.10
CA LEU A 9 -8.15 -51.96 2.49
C LEU A 9 -7.86 -52.39 3.95
N ARG A 10 -8.82 -53.04 4.65
CA ARG A 10 -8.64 -53.41 6.06
C ARG A 10 -8.03 -54.84 6.18
N PRO A 11 -6.79 -55.00 6.67
CA PRO A 11 -6.14 -56.32 6.78
C PRO A 11 -6.71 -57.15 7.95
N GLN A 12 -6.74 -58.48 7.82
CA GLN A 12 -7.31 -59.41 8.81
C GLN A 12 -6.27 -60.07 9.75
N SER A 13 -4.98 -59.74 9.66
CA SER A 13 -3.95 -60.34 10.52
C SER A 13 -2.69 -59.48 10.65
N ASN A 14 -2.08 -59.51 11.84
CA ASN A 14 -0.87 -58.75 12.19
C ASN A 14 0.37 -59.16 11.36
N ARG A 15 0.37 -60.39 10.81
CA ARG A 15 1.44 -60.91 9.92
C ARG A 15 1.29 -60.41 8.48
N GLU A 16 0.05 -60.33 7.99
CA GLU A 16 -0.27 -59.73 6.68
C GLU A 16 -0.02 -58.23 6.70
N GLN A 17 -0.25 -57.55 7.84
CA GLN A 17 0.13 -56.16 8.02
C GLN A 17 1.65 -55.93 7.93
N GLN A 18 2.47 -56.77 8.55
CA GLN A 18 3.93 -56.61 8.47
C GLN A 18 4.48 -56.92 7.06
N GLN A 19 3.90 -57.90 6.38
CA GLN A 19 4.32 -58.28 5.02
C GLN A 19 3.80 -57.30 3.96
N ALA A 20 2.58 -56.77 4.13
CA ALA A 20 2.04 -55.69 3.30
C ALA A 20 2.79 -54.37 3.53
N VAL A 21 3.18 -54.04 4.76
CA VAL A 21 4.00 -52.85 5.05
C VAL A 21 5.39 -52.98 4.40
N HIS A 22 6.02 -54.16 4.44
CA HIS A 22 7.31 -54.38 3.79
C HIS A 22 7.23 -54.32 2.25
N LEU A 23 6.12 -54.79 1.64
CA LEU A 23 5.87 -54.69 0.19
C LEU A 23 5.56 -53.26 -0.25
N VAL A 24 4.83 -52.50 0.57
CA VAL A 24 4.53 -51.08 0.33
C VAL A 24 5.79 -50.20 0.46
N GLU A 25 6.82 -50.64 1.17
CA GLU A 25 8.10 -49.93 1.31
C GLU A 25 9.07 -50.09 0.11
N GLN A 26 8.78 -50.97 -0.85
CA GLN A 26 9.67 -51.30 -1.99
C GLN A 26 8.95 -51.30 -3.35
N LEU A 27 8.08 -50.32 -3.59
CA LEU A 27 7.36 -50.13 -4.85
C LEU A 27 8.28 -50.01 -6.07
N ASP A 28 9.45 -49.42 -5.91
CA ASP A 28 10.48 -49.30 -6.95
C ASP A 28 11.07 -50.65 -7.36
N GLU A 29 11.23 -51.58 -6.42
CA GLU A 29 11.69 -52.94 -6.73
C GLU A 29 10.58 -53.74 -7.42
N VAL A 30 9.34 -53.65 -6.92
CA VAL A 30 8.18 -54.27 -7.57
C VAL A 30 8.05 -53.77 -9.01
N SER A 31 8.17 -52.46 -9.23
CA SER A 31 8.16 -51.85 -10.56
C SER A 31 9.24 -52.41 -11.49
N ARG A 32 10.49 -52.57 -11.01
CA ARG A 32 11.57 -53.17 -11.81
C ARG A 32 11.27 -54.60 -12.21
N GLN A 33 10.79 -55.42 -11.27
CA GLN A 33 10.45 -56.81 -11.55
C GLN A 33 9.33 -56.93 -12.60
N LEU A 34 8.31 -56.06 -12.51
CA LEU A 34 7.24 -56.01 -13.52
C LEU A 34 7.75 -55.53 -14.89
N ILE A 35 8.69 -54.57 -14.94
CA ILE A 35 9.30 -54.13 -16.20
C ILE A 35 10.12 -55.27 -16.83
N ILE A 36 10.92 -55.99 -16.06
CA ILE A 36 11.70 -57.14 -16.57
C ILE A 36 10.75 -58.19 -17.15
N ARG A 37 9.69 -58.54 -16.42
CA ARG A 37 8.66 -59.48 -16.88
C ARG A 37 7.96 -59.00 -18.14
N GLU A 38 7.67 -57.70 -18.25
CA GLU A 38 7.12 -57.09 -19.46
C GLU A 38 8.07 -57.23 -20.65
N GLU A 39 9.36 -56.90 -20.50
CA GLU A 39 10.36 -57.03 -21.56
C GLU A 39 10.52 -58.50 -22.00
N GLU A 40 10.54 -59.45 -21.07
CA GLU A 40 10.64 -60.89 -21.35
C GLU A 40 9.42 -61.45 -22.07
N LEU A 41 8.21 -60.99 -21.71
CA LEU A 41 6.97 -61.45 -22.32
C LEU A 41 6.86 -60.95 -23.78
N PHE A 42 7.12 -59.68 -24.00
CA PHE A 42 6.99 -59.04 -25.32
C PHE A 42 8.21 -59.21 -26.23
N SER A 43 9.29 -59.84 -25.73
CA SER A 43 10.40 -60.33 -26.57
C SER A 43 10.09 -61.68 -27.24
N GLN A 44 9.01 -62.35 -26.86
CA GLN A 44 8.61 -63.64 -27.41
C GLN A 44 7.80 -63.48 -28.70
N ALA A 45 7.89 -64.46 -29.61
CA ALA A 45 7.20 -64.41 -30.89
C ALA A 45 5.66 -64.56 -30.77
N ALA A 46 5.16 -65.12 -29.67
CA ALA A 46 3.76 -65.27 -29.34
C ALA A 46 3.59 -65.28 -27.80
N PRO A 47 3.33 -64.13 -27.17
CA PRO A 47 3.08 -64.05 -25.72
C PRO A 47 1.81 -64.82 -25.31
N SER A 48 1.79 -65.31 -24.07
CA SER A 48 0.66 -66.02 -23.47
C SER A 48 -0.41 -65.04 -22.97
N GLU A 49 -1.65 -65.17 -23.44
CA GLU A 49 -2.76 -64.29 -23.01
C GLU A 49 -2.98 -64.31 -21.48
N GLU A 50 -2.80 -65.47 -20.83
CA GLU A 50 -2.93 -65.57 -19.36
C GLU A 50 -1.84 -64.79 -18.61
N ASP A 51 -0.62 -64.77 -19.16
CA ASP A 51 0.51 -64.05 -18.58
C ASP A 51 0.40 -62.54 -18.82
N GLU A 52 -0.15 -62.12 -19.96
CA GLU A 52 -0.51 -60.72 -20.24
C GLU A 52 -1.56 -60.23 -19.25
N ASP A 53 -2.65 -60.97 -19.06
CA ASP A 53 -3.74 -60.63 -18.13
C ASP A 53 -3.25 -60.56 -16.68
N GLN A 54 -2.32 -61.43 -16.28
CA GLN A 54 -1.74 -61.39 -14.95
C GLN A 54 -0.80 -60.18 -14.79
N LEU A 55 0.05 -59.90 -15.77
CA LEU A 55 0.96 -58.76 -15.74
C LEU A 55 0.18 -57.43 -15.70
N GLN A 56 -0.90 -57.32 -16.46
CA GLN A 56 -1.76 -56.13 -16.43
C GLN A 56 -2.38 -55.92 -15.04
N ARG A 57 -2.89 -56.98 -14.40
CA ARG A 57 -3.44 -56.89 -13.03
C ARG A 57 -2.37 -56.46 -12.01
N ASP A 58 -1.17 -57.04 -12.09
CA ASP A 58 -0.07 -56.68 -11.19
C ASP A 58 0.37 -55.21 -11.38
N LEU A 59 0.36 -54.70 -12.61
CA LEU A 59 0.62 -53.29 -12.93
C LEU A 59 -0.47 -52.35 -12.38
N GLU A 60 -1.74 -52.75 -12.44
CA GLU A 60 -2.85 -52.00 -11.85
C GLU A 60 -2.75 -51.93 -10.33
N ASP A 61 -2.41 -53.04 -9.67
CA ASP A 61 -2.18 -53.10 -8.22
C ASP A 61 -0.99 -52.24 -7.79
N LEU A 62 0.12 -52.26 -8.55
CA LEU A 62 1.26 -51.36 -8.32
C LEU A 62 0.83 -49.89 -8.42
N LYS A 63 0.08 -49.51 -9.46
CA LYS A 63 -0.43 -48.15 -9.63
C LYS A 63 -1.26 -47.70 -8.44
N LEU A 64 -2.17 -48.56 -7.94
CA LEU A 64 -2.98 -48.26 -6.77
C LEU A 64 -2.13 -47.95 -5.54
N GLN A 65 -1.07 -48.72 -5.30
CA GLN A 65 -0.16 -48.49 -4.17
C GLN A 65 0.67 -47.21 -4.34
N ILE A 66 1.16 -46.93 -5.56
CA ILE A 66 1.86 -45.67 -5.90
C ILE A 66 0.95 -44.47 -5.61
N TRP A 67 -0.29 -44.47 -6.09
CA TRP A 67 -1.21 -43.34 -5.88
C TRP A 67 -1.59 -43.17 -4.42
N ALA A 68 -1.75 -44.26 -3.66
CA ALA A 68 -1.97 -44.19 -2.22
C ALA A 68 -0.77 -43.58 -1.49
N ALA A 69 0.46 -43.95 -1.87
CA ALA A 69 1.69 -43.38 -1.30
C ALA A 69 1.79 -41.87 -1.56
N VAL A 70 1.54 -41.43 -2.80
CA VAL A 70 1.55 -40.01 -3.17
C VAL A 70 0.45 -39.24 -2.43
N HIS A 71 -0.77 -39.76 -2.36
CA HIS A 71 -1.88 -39.12 -1.66
C HIS A 71 -1.59 -38.91 -0.16
N ASN A 72 -0.91 -39.86 0.47
CA ASN A 72 -0.58 -39.78 1.90
C ASN A 72 0.59 -38.84 2.22
N SER A 73 1.18 -38.16 1.22
CA SER A 73 2.30 -37.22 1.42
C SER A 73 1.96 -36.01 2.31
N PHE A 74 0.71 -35.54 2.34
CA PHE A 74 0.28 -34.42 3.18
C PHE A 74 -0.26 -34.82 4.56
N THR A 75 -0.61 -36.08 4.78
CA THR A 75 -1.06 -36.60 6.09
C THR A 75 0.12 -36.97 7.01
N MET A 76 1.36 -36.72 6.57
CA MET A 76 2.62 -37.10 7.23
C MET A 76 2.89 -36.41 8.58
N SER A 77 2.14 -35.37 8.93
CA SER A 77 2.49 -34.47 10.04
C SER A 77 2.16 -34.98 11.45
N SER A 78 1.48 -36.12 11.62
CA SER A 78 0.85 -36.45 12.92
C SER A 78 1.21 -37.82 13.53
N SER A 79 2.20 -38.56 13.03
CA SER A 79 2.52 -39.89 13.62
C SER A 79 4.02 -40.22 13.67
N SER A 80 4.38 -41.02 14.67
CA SER A 80 5.74 -41.49 15.01
C SER A 80 6.39 -42.41 13.95
N SER A 81 5.78 -42.57 12.76
CA SER A 81 6.26 -43.40 11.65
C SER A 81 6.65 -42.61 10.38
N ALA A 82 6.84 -41.29 10.49
CA ALA A 82 7.18 -40.40 9.36
C ALA A 82 8.38 -40.90 8.50
N ALA A 83 9.41 -41.47 9.14
CA ALA A 83 10.59 -42.00 8.43
C ALA A 83 10.27 -43.18 7.49
N GLY A 84 9.30 -44.04 7.84
CA GLY A 84 8.85 -45.13 6.97
C GLY A 84 8.05 -44.58 5.79
N GLN A 85 7.16 -43.61 6.04
CA GLN A 85 6.33 -43.01 5.00
C GLN A 85 7.15 -42.21 3.96
N PHE A 86 8.27 -41.58 4.34
CA PHE A 86 9.18 -40.94 3.37
C PHE A 86 9.86 -41.94 2.45
N LYS A 87 10.22 -43.13 2.96
CA LYS A 87 10.79 -44.20 2.14
C LYS A 87 9.77 -44.72 1.13
N VAL A 88 8.53 -44.93 1.58
CA VAL A 88 7.41 -45.33 0.71
C VAL A 88 7.19 -44.30 -0.40
N LEU A 89 7.17 -43.00 -0.07
CA LEU A 89 6.99 -41.96 -1.07
C LEU A 89 8.16 -41.91 -2.07
N ARG A 90 9.41 -42.01 -1.60
CA ARG A 90 10.58 -42.05 -2.49
C ARG A 90 10.52 -43.25 -3.44
N SER A 91 10.21 -44.43 -2.90
CA SER A 91 10.05 -45.67 -3.67
C SER A 91 8.91 -45.56 -4.70
N ALA A 92 7.79 -44.92 -4.34
CA ALA A 92 6.70 -44.64 -5.27
C ALA A 92 7.13 -43.69 -6.41
N VAL A 93 7.88 -42.64 -6.10
CA VAL A 93 8.41 -41.69 -7.11
C VAL A 93 9.40 -42.38 -8.05
N ASP A 94 10.29 -43.20 -7.50
CA ASP A 94 11.24 -43.99 -8.29
C ASP A 94 10.49 -44.97 -9.22
N ALA A 95 9.43 -45.63 -8.74
CA ALA A 95 8.57 -46.48 -9.57
C ALA A 95 7.89 -45.70 -10.72
N ILE A 96 7.36 -44.49 -10.44
CA ILE A 96 6.77 -43.61 -11.47
C ILE A 96 7.80 -43.32 -12.57
N LEU A 97 9.03 -42.95 -12.20
CA LEU A 97 10.08 -42.61 -13.16
C LEU A 97 10.55 -43.81 -13.98
N GLN A 98 10.60 -45.00 -13.37
CA GLN A 98 10.89 -46.24 -14.08
C GLN A 98 9.81 -46.56 -15.13
N GLN A 99 8.53 -46.46 -14.77
CA GLN A 99 7.43 -46.71 -15.71
C GLN A 99 7.41 -45.69 -16.85
N GLU A 100 7.72 -44.42 -16.57
CA GLU A 100 7.83 -43.37 -17.59
C GLU A 100 9.04 -43.60 -18.52
N ALA A 101 10.16 -44.12 -17.99
CA ALA A 101 11.29 -44.52 -18.81
C ALA A 101 10.95 -45.73 -19.70
N GLN A 102 10.14 -46.67 -19.20
CA GLN A 102 9.67 -47.80 -19.99
C GLN A 102 8.72 -47.38 -21.10
N ASP A 103 7.80 -46.43 -20.85
CA ASP A 103 6.95 -45.84 -21.89
C ASP A 103 7.80 -45.24 -23.04
N ARG A 104 8.91 -44.56 -22.71
CA ARG A 104 9.82 -44.00 -23.73
C ARG A 104 10.51 -45.10 -24.54
N ARG A 105 10.92 -46.20 -23.91
CA ARG A 105 11.54 -47.33 -24.62
C ARG A 105 10.60 -47.95 -25.65
N TRP A 106 9.33 -48.15 -25.29
CA TRP A 106 8.33 -48.69 -26.20
C TRP A 106 7.91 -47.73 -27.32
N THR A 107 8.21 -46.43 -27.19
CA THR A 107 7.89 -45.44 -28.23
C THR A 107 8.67 -45.70 -29.53
N ASP A 108 9.87 -46.29 -29.43
CA ASP A 108 10.74 -46.58 -30.58
C ASP A 108 10.50 -48.00 -31.17
N SER A 109 9.59 -48.78 -30.58
CA SER A 109 9.31 -50.17 -30.98
C SER A 109 8.25 -50.27 -32.09
N PRO A 110 8.25 -51.36 -32.90
CA PRO A 110 7.20 -51.63 -33.88
C PRO A 110 5.84 -51.77 -33.19
N GLN A 111 4.79 -51.17 -33.79
CA GLN A 111 3.46 -51.08 -33.19
C GLN A 111 2.83 -52.45 -32.84
N ASP A 112 3.19 -53.50 -33.57
CA ASP A 112 2.69 -54.87 -33.37
C ASP A 112 3.32 -55.59 -32.15
N GLN A 113 4.34 -55.00 -31.51
CA GLN A 113 5.06 -55.56 -30.36
C GLN A 113 4.88 -54.74 -29.08
N VAL A 114 4.10 -53.67 -29.14
CA VAL A 114 3.88 -52.77 -27.99
C VAL A 114 2.75 -53.33 -27.12
N PRO A 115 2.96 -53.46 -25.79
CA PRO A 115 1.88 -53.85 -24.87
C PRO A 115 0.68 -52.90 -24.95
N VAL A 116 -0.54 -53.44 -24.88
CA VAL A 116 -1.78 -52.67 -25.02
C VAL A 116 -1.96 -51.55 -23.97
N TRP A 117 -1.29 -51.67 -22.82
CA TRP A 117 -1.33 -50.68 -21.74
C TRP A 117 -0.27 -49.57 -21.86
N ARG A 118 0.60 -49.61 -22.87
CA ARG A 118 1.63 -48.58 -23.11
C ARG A 118 1.10 -47.53 -24.12
N PRO A 119 1.40 -46.22 -23.91
CA PRO A 119 2.08 -45.64 -22.76
C PRO A 119 1.15 -45.49 -21.54
N GLN A 120 1.67 -45.77 -20.35
CA GLN A 120 0.93 -45.62 -19.10
C GLN A 120 0.82 -44.16 -18.63
N LYS A 121 1.76 -43.28 -19.02
CA LYS A 121 1.81 -41.84 -18.69
C LYS A 121 1.75 -41.57 -17.19
N CYS A 122 2.45 -42.37 -16.39
CA CYS A 122 2.43 -42.30 -14.93
C CYS A 122 2.76 -40.90 -14.41
N LEU A 123 3.68 -40.17 -15.04
CA LEU A 123 4.00 -38.81 -14.61
C LEU A 123 2.83 -37.82 -14.82
N SER A 124 2.04 -38.00 -15.89
CA SER A 124 0.86 -37.18 -16.13
C SER A 124 -0.21 -37.44 -15.06
N THR A 125 -0.49 -38.71 -14.76
CA THR A 125 -1.44 -39.11 -13.72
C THR A 125 -1.01 -38.60 -12.34
N HIS A 126 0.28 -38.69 -12.03
CA HIS A 126 0.88 -38.11 -10.83
C HIS A 126 0.57 -36.61 -10.72
N ASN A 127 0.84 -35.83 -11.77
CA ASN A 127 0.61 -34.38 -11.74
C ASN A 127 -0.88 -34.03 -11.57
N SER A 128 -1.77 -34.77 -12.24
CA SER A 128 -3.22 -34.62 -12.05
C SER A 128 -3.67 -34.99 -10.63
N LEU A 129 -3.06 -36.00 -10.02
CA LEU A 129 -3.33 -36.36 -8.63
C LEU A 129 -2.90 -35.23 -7.67
N LEU A 130 -1.71 -34.65 -7.88
CA LEU A 130 -1.25 -33.51 -7.10
C LEU A 130 -2.20 -32.32 -7.21
N GLN A 131 -2.67 -32.01 -8.43
CA GLN A 131 -3.64 -30.95 -8.67
C GLN A 131 -4.93 -31.19 -7.86
N ASN A 132 -5.51 -32.39 -7.96
CA ASN A 132 -6.73 -32.74 -7.21
C ASN A 132 -6.53 -32.66 -5.69
N MET A 133 -5.34 -33.04 -5.19
CA MET A 133 -5.00 -32.93 -3.78
C MET A 133 -4.98 -31.45 -3.33
N VAL A 134 -4.31 -30.58 -4.09
CA VAL A 134 -4.24 -29.15 -3.80
C VAL A 134 -5.63 -28.51 -3.81
N GLU A 135 -6.43 -28.77 -4.85
CA GLU A 135 -7.80 -28.26 -4.97
C GLU A 135 -8.70 -28.74 -3.83
N SER A 136 -8.61 -30.03 -3.45
CA SER A 136 -9.37 -30.57 -2.33
C SER A 136 -8.99 -29.93 -1.00
N ARG A 137 -7.70 -29.64 -0.77
CA ARG A 137 -7.23 -29.00 0.46
C ARG A 137 -7.66 -27.54 0.55
N LEU A 138 -7.61 -26.80 -0.54
CA LEU A 138 -8.10 -25.41 -0.57
C LEU A 138 -9.61 -25.36 -0.39
N THR A 139 -10.36 -26.24 -1.06
CA THR A 139 -11.82 -26.35 -0.91
C THR A 139 -12.20 -26.69 0.54
N ALA A 140 -11.47 -27.61 1.18
CA ALA A 140 -11.68 -27.93 2.59
C ALA A 140 -11.39 -26.73 3.51
N ALA A 141 -10.34 -25.95 3.23
CA ALA A 141 -10.01 -24.75 4.00
C ALA A 141 -11.08 -23.64 3.89
N VAL A 142 -11.79 -23.57 2.77
CA VAL A 142 -12.96 -22.67 2.61
C VAL A 142 -14.15 -23.17 3.42
N ALA A 143 -14.42 -24.48 3.35
CA ALA A 143 -15.59 -25.11 3.99
C ALA A 143 -15.47 -25.24 5.52
N THR A 144 -14.27 -25.19 6.08
CA THR A 144 -14.08 -25.22 7.54
C THR A 144 -14.68 -23.98 8.20
N ASP A 145 -15.71 -24.17 9.01
CA ASP A 145 -16.42 -23.09 9.72
C ASP A 145 -15.73 -22.70 11.04
N ASP A 146 -14.47 -23.08 11.22
CA ASP A 146 -13.82 -22.94 12.52
C ASP A 146 -13.58 -21.47 12.88
N ASN A 147 -14.10 -21.10 14.06
CA ASN A 147 -13.66 -19.96 14.87
C ASN A 147 -12.23 -20.25 15.37
N MET A 148 -11.27 -20.20 14.45
CA MET A 148 -9.86 -20.38 14.78
C MET A 148 -9.28 -19.10 15.38
N ALA A 149 -8.38 -19.26 16.36
CA ALA A 149 -7.69 -18.15 17.01
C ALA A 149 -7.02 -17.23 15.96
N GLY A 150 -7.49 -15.98 15.91
CA GLY A 150 -6.98 -14.94 15.00
C GLY A 150 -7.93 -14.53 13.86
N THR A 151 -8.86 -15.38 13.42
CA THR A 151 -9.86 -15.00 12.40
C THR A 151 -11.07 -14.27 12.98
N ASP A 152 -11.28 -14.34 14.31
CA ASP A 152 -12.33 -13.60 15.02
C ASP A 152 -12.19 -12.08 14.93
N LYS A 153 -10.99 -11.58 14.58
CA LYS A 153 -10.73 -10.15 14.37
C LYS A 153 -11.09 -9.66 12.95
N LEU A 154 -11.36 -10.56 12.02
CA LEU A 154 -11.66 -10.19 10.63
C LEU A 154 -13.16 -9.90 10.48
N SER A 155 -13.46 -8.73 9.94
CA SER A 155 -14.82 -8.14 9.93
C SER A 155 -15.80 -8.83 8.97
N SER A 156 -15.31 -9.53 7.94
CA SER A 156 -16.14 -10.10 6.88
C SER A 156 -15.80 -11.57 6.57
N ASN A 157 -16.74 -12.27 5.92
CA ASN A 157 -16.54 -13.65 5.48
C ASN A 157 -15.44 -13.74 4.40
N VAL A 158 -15.43 -12.80 3.43
CA VAL A 158 -14.40 -12.75 2.37
C VAL A 158 -13.00 -12.67 2.98
N LYS A 159 -12.78 -11.78 3.96
CA LYS A 159 -11.47 -11.65 4.64
C LYS A 159 -11.06 -12.95 5.33
N LYS A 160 -12.01 -13.61 6.01
CA LYS A 160 -11.78 -14.91 6.67
C LYS A 160 -11.43 -15.99 5.64
N GLN A 161 -12.15 -16.07 4.53
CA GLN A 161 -11.89 -17.04 3.46
C GLN A 161 -10.51 -16.85 2.83
N VAL A 162 -10.15 -15.63 2.43
CA VAL A 162 -8.83 -15.32 1.87
C VAL A 162 -7.71 -15.63 2.86
N CYS A 163 -7.90 -15.30 4.15
CA CYS A 163 -6.92 -15.63 5.19
C CYS A 163 -6.73 -17.14 5.36
N ARG A 164 -7.83 -17.91 5.38
CA ARG A 164 -7.80 -19.39 5.49
C ARG A 164 -7.10 -20.02 4.29
N LEU A 165 -7.43 -19.57 3.08
CA LEU A 165 -6.78 -20.00 1.84
C LEU A 165 -5.28 -19.71 1.88
N GLY A 166 -4.88 -18.47 2.16
CA GLY A 166 -3.48 -18.07 2.22
C GLY A 166 -2.68 -18.82 3.29
N ARG A 167 -3.29 -19.11 4.44
CA ARG A 167 -2.67 -19.94 5.48
C ARG A 167 -2.48 -21.38 5.00
N CYS A 168 -3.50 -21.98 4.41
CA CYS A 168 -3.41 -23.33 3.84
C CYS A 168 -2.27 -23.43 2.82
N VAL A 169 -2.18 -22.45 1.89
CA VAL A 169 -1.07 -22.35 0.93
C VAL A 169 0.28 -22.27 1.65
N LYS A 170 0.42 -21.37 2.64
CA LYS A 170 1.67 -21.19 3.39
C LYS A 170 2.10 -22.47 4.10
N ASP A 171 1.21 -23.04 4.92
CA ASP A 171 1.50 -24.20 5.75
C ASP A 171 1.84 -25.42 4.90
N ASP A 172 1.15 -25.59 3.78
CA ASP A 172 1.38 -26.70 2.87
C ASP A 172 2.68 -26.56 2.08
N LEU A 173 3.02 -25.36 1.59
CA LEU A 173 4.31 -25.13 0.94
C LEU A 173 5.48 -25.33 1.91
N LEU A 174 5.34 -24.91 3.17
CA LEU A 174 6.32 -25.19 4.21
C LEU A 174 6.42 -26.68 4.51
N ALA A 175 5.29 -27.40 4.57
CA ALA A 175 5.29 -28.85 4.72
C ALA A 175 6.02 -29.52 3.55
N VAL A 176 5.72 -29.14 2.31
CA VAL A 176 6.40 -29.67 1.11
C VAL A 176 7.91 -29.41 1.16
N MET A 177 8.32 -28.20 1.54
CA MET A 177 9.73 -27.83 1.67
C MET A 177 10.46 -28.68 2.72
N ARG A 178 9.84 -28.90 3.88
CA ARG A 178 10.43 -29.63 5.02
C ARG A 178 10.45 -31.14 4.84
N THR A 179 9.41 -31.72 4.22
CA THR A 179 9.18 -33.17 4.26
C THR A 179 9.16 -33.82 2.87
N VAL A 180 8.46 -33.23 1.90
CA VAL A 180 8.22 -33.85 0.59
C VAL A 180 9.39 -33.64 -0.38
N LYS A 181 10.04 -32.47 -0.34
CA LYS A 181 11.12 -32.08 -1.27
C LYS A 181 12.22 -33.14 -1.41
N ASN A 182 12.62 -33.75 -0.29
CA ASN A 182 13.71 -34.73 -0.26
C ASN A 182 13.30 -36.15 -0.70
N CYS A 183 12.01 -36.37 -1.00
CA CYS A 183 11.50 -37.63 -1.54
C CYS A 183 11.52 -37.66 -3.07
N TYR A 184 11.68 -36.50 -3.72
CA TYR A 184 11.69 -36.36 -5.18
C TYR A 184 13.09 -36.08 -5.71
N PRO A 185 13.42 -36.55 -6.93
CA PRO A 185 14.66 -36.17 -7.59
C PRO A 185 14.74 -34.66 -7.89
N PRO A 186 15.93 -34.04 -7.84
CA PRO A 186 16.10 -32.59 -8.03
C PRO A 186 15.55 -32.05 -9.36
N HIS A 187 15.59 -32.85 -10.43
CA HIS A 187 15.16 -32.42 -11.76
C HIS A 187 13.63 -32.24 -11.88
N MET A 188 12.83 -32.87 -11.00
CA MET A 188 11.37 -32.69 -10.99
C MET A 188 10.95 -31.36 -10.36
N ASP A 189 11.81 -30.74 -9.56
CA ASP A 189 11.58 -29.46 -8.91
C ASP A 189 10.20 -29.40 -8.22
N ILE A 190 9.92 -30.42 -7.40
CA ILE A 190 8.59 -30.70 -6.84
C ILE A 190 8.02 -29.52 -6.05
N LEU A 191 8.85 -28.75 -5.36
CA LEU A 191 8.42 -27.56 -4.63
C LEU A 191 7.82 -26.53 -5.58
N ASN A 192 8.44 -26.30 -6.75
CA ASN A 192 7.91 -25.39 -7.76
C ASN A 192 6.68 -25.96 -8.47
N VAL A 193 6.55 -27.29 -8.58
CA VAL A 193 5.31 -27.93 -9.05
C VAL A 193 4.16 -27.61 -8.08
N TYR A 194 4.34 -27.84 -6.78
CA TYR A 194 3.34 -27.48 -5.78
C TYR A 194 3.06 -25.98 -5.75
N ALA A 195 4.09 -25.13 -5.80
CA ALA A 195 3.93 -23.68 -5.83
C ALA A 195 3.04 -23.23 -7.00
N ARG A 196 3.23 -23.78 -8.20
CA ARG A 196 2.37 -23.50 -9.37
C ARG A 196 0.93 -23.98 -9.16
N LEU A 197 0.74 -25.19 -8.64
CA LEU A 197 -0.59 -25.74 -8.38
C LEU A 197 -1.35 -24.92 -7.33
N TYR A 198 -0.73 -24.62 -6.19
CA TYR A 198 -1.33 -23.77 -5.15
C TYR A 198 -1.57 -22.35 -5.66
N HIS A 199 -0.65 -21.78 -6.44
CA HIS A 199 -0.84 -20.47 -7.05
C HIS A 199 -2.06 -20.46 -7.96
N GLN A 200 -2.18 -21.43 -8.87
CA GLN A 200 -3.28 -21.51 -9.81
C GLN A 200 -4.63 -21.71 -9.10
N SER A 201 -4.72 -22.65 -8.16
CA SER A 201 -5.95 -22.88 -7.42
C SER A 201 -6.31 -21.71 -6.50
N PHE A 202 -5.32 -21.05 -5.88
CA PHE A 202 -5.58 -19.85 -5.07
C PHE A 202 -6.02 -18.67 -5.95
N SER A 203 -5.41 -18.50 -7.11
CA SER A 203 -5.81 -17.53 -8.13
C SER A 203 -7.26 -17.73 -8.54
N THR A 204 -7.67 -18.96 -8.89
CA THR A 204 -9.07 -19.28 -9.23
C THR A 204 -10.05 -18.89 -8.12
N GLN A 205 -9.74 -19.24 -6.87
CA GLN A 205 -10.59 -18.89 -5.72
C GLN A 205 -10.67 -17.37 -5.50
N LEU A 206 -9.57 -16.63 -5.69
CA LEU A 206 -9.59 -15.17 -5.58
C LEU A 206 -10.34 -14.51 -6.74
N THR A 207 -10.24 -15.04 -7.96
CA THR A 207 -11.01 -14.55 -9.11
C THR A 207 -12.51 -14.75 -8.89
N GLU A 208 -12.93 -15.90 -8.33
CA GLU A 208 -14.34 -16.13 -7.96
C GLU A 208 -14.83 -15.13 -6.91
N LEU A 209 -14.01 -14.82 -5.91
CA LEU A 209 -14.31 -13.78 -4.92
C LEU A 209 -14.38 -12.39 -5.53
N ALA A 210 -13.43 -12.05 -6.41
CA ALA A 210 -13.36 -10.76 -7.10
C ALA A 210 -14.54 -10.53 -8.07
N ALA A 211 -15.09 -11.60 -8.65
CA ALA A 211 -16.27 -11.53 -9.51
C ALA A 211 -17.56 -11.20 -8.75
N SER A 212 -17.57 -11.39 -7.42
CA SER A 212 -18.69 -10.98 -6.57
C SER A 212 -18.68 -9.47 -6.30
N ARG A 213 -19.82 -8.89 -5.92
CA ARG A 213 -19.84 -7.49 -5.44
C ARG A 213 -19.19 -7.43 -4.07
N LEU A 214 -17.90 -7.07 -4.05
CA LEU A 214 -17.16 -6.88 -2.82
C LEU A 214 -17.51 -5.53 -2.18
N GLU A 215 -17.61 -5.55 -0.86
CA GLU A 215 -17.54 -4.32 -0.09
C GLU A 215 -16.13 -3.72 -0.18
N VAL A 216 -16.01 -2.41 0.06
CA VAL A 216 -14.75 -1.66 -0.08
C VAL A 216 -13.64 -2.26 0.79
N ASP A 217 -13.98 -2.59 2.02
CA ASP A 217 -13.07 -3.16 3.00
C ASP A 217 -12.59 -4.56 2.56
N ASP A 218 -13.39 -5.29 1.81
CA ASP A 218 -13.04 -6.60 1.26
C ASP A 218 -12.21 -6.47 -0.01
N CYS A 219 -12.56 -5.51 -0.87
CA CYS A 219 -11.78 -5.13 -2.05
C CYS A 219 -10.35 -4.71 -1.68
N SER A 220 -10.21 -3.79 -0.71
CA SER A 220 -8.90 -3.34 -0.22
C SER A 220 -8.08 -4.48 0.39
N TYR A 221 -8.72 -5.41 1.10
CA TYR A 221 -8.05 -6.57 1.66
C TYR A 221 -7.57 -7.55 0.59
N LEU A 222 -8.38 -7.80 -0.44
CA LEU A 222 -8.02 -8.67 -1.54
C LEU A 222 -6.85 -8.07 -2.36
N LEU A 223 -6.90 -6.77 -2.65
CA LEU A 223 -5.79 -6.03 -3.25
C LEU A 223 -4.52 -6.11 -2.40
N PHE A 224 -4.60 -5.91 -1.08
CA PHE A 224 -3.47 -6.07 -0.17
C PHE A 224 -2.85 -7.47 -0.24
N TRP A 225 -3.68 -8.53 -0.30
CA TRP A 225 -3.19 -9.90 -0.43
C TRP A 225 -2.44 -10.13 -1.74
N VAL A 226 -3.01 -9.68 -2.86
CA VAL A 226 -2.44 -9.87 -4.21
C VAL A 226 -1.17 -9.04 -4.38
N ASN A 227 -1.15 -7.81 -3.85
CA ASN A 227 -0.09 -6.86 -4.12
C ASN A 227 1.05 -6.86 -3.10
N GLN A 228 0.78 -7.17 -1.84
CA GLN A 228 1.77 -7.10 -0.76
C GLN A 228 2.00 -8.47 -0.12
N TYR A 229 0.97 -9.03 0.53
CA TYR A 229 1.17 -10.16 1.44
C TYR A 229 1.62 -11.45 0.75
N TYR A 230 0.94 -11.87 -0.32
CA TYR A 230 1.31 -13.09 -1.03
C TYR A 230 2.74 -13.04 -1.61
N PRO A 231 3.12 -12.03 -2.41
CA PRO A 231 4.46 -11.99 -2.98
C PRO A 231 5.58 -11.64 -1.97
N GLN A 232 5.33 -10.84 -0.94
CA GLN A 232 6.40 -10.34 -0.04
C GLN A 232 6.47 -11.08 1.29
N ASP A 233 5.35 -11.50 1.89
CA ASP A 233 5.36 -12.13 3.21
C ASP A 233 5.24 -13.66 3.13
N LEU A 234 4.44 -14.17 2.19
CA LEU A 234 4.24 -15.62 2.04
C LEU A 234 5.34 -16.26 1.21
N LEU A 235 5.56 -15.78 -0.02
CA LEU A 235 6.52 -16.41 -0.94
C LEU A 235 7.98 -16.15 -0.56
N LYS A 236 8.30 -15.00 0.06
CA LYS A 236 9.64 -14.68 0.59
C LYS A 236 9.79 -15.03 2.07
N HIS A 237 8.99 -15.96 2.57
CA HIS A 237 9.22 -16.54 3.88
C HIS A 237 10.64 -17.11 3.95
N GLU A 238 11.33 -16.97 5.09
CA GLU A 238 12.74 -17.35 5.27
C GLU A 238 13.10 -18.78 4.80
N GLU A 239 12.15 -19.71 4.92
CA GLU A 239 12.31 -21.12 4.48
C GLU A 239 11.98 -21.37 3.00
N LEU A 240 11.27 -20.46 2.34
CA LEU A 240 10.82 -20.60 0.94
C LEU A 240 11.61 -19.68 -0.01
N ASP A 241 12.17 -18.59 0.51
CA ASP A 241 12.88 -17.59 -0.27
C ASP A 241 14.07 -18.21 -1.02
N GLY A 242 14.25 -17.82 -2.28
CA GLY A 242 15.24 -18.41 -3.19
C GLY A 242 14.96 -19.84 -3.65
N HIS A 243 13.93 -20.53 -3.12
CA HIS A 243 13.54 -21.88 -3.56
C HIS A 243 12.35 -21.90 -4.53
N ILE A 244 11.48 -20.88 -4.47
CA ILE A 244 10.33 -20.72 -5.38
C ILE A 244 10.67 -19.76 -6.51
N LYS A 245 10.45 -20.18 -7.76
CA LYS A 245 10.66 -19.39 -8.97
C LYS A 245 9.49 -18.42 -9.19
N MET A 246 9.58 -17.24 -8.58
CA MET A 246 8.52 -16.23 -8.61
C MET A 246 8.17 -15.74 -10.03
N ASP A 247 9.18 -15.60 -10.91
CA ASP A 247 8.99 -15.11 -12.28
C ASP A 247 8.04 -15.99 -13.11
N GLY A 248 7.92 -17.27 -12.76
CA GLY A 248 7.05 -18.22 -13.45
C GLY A 248 5.63 -18.32 -12.88
N LEU A 249 5.32 -17.64 -11.76
CA LEU A 249 3.98 -17.67 -11.14
C LEU A 249 3.08 -16.56 -11.67
N GLY A 250 3.61 -15.35 -11.85
CA GLY A 250 2.82 -14.19 -12.23
C GLY A 250 1.94 -13.64 -11.10
N SER A 251 0.93 -12.85 -11.47
CA SER A 251 -0.04 -12.25 -10.53
C SER A 251 -1.16 -13.25 -10.19
N LEU A 252 -1.63 -13.22 -8.94
CA LEU A 252 -2.77 -14.04 -8.49
C LEU A 252 -4.08 -13.69 -9.20
N LEU A 253 -4.21 -12.47 -9.73
CA LEU A 253 -5.35 -12.04 -10.53
C LEU A 253 -4.89 -11.60 -11.91
N LEU A 254 -5.75 -11.84 -12.90
CA LEU A 254 -5.60 -11.29 -14.24
C LEU A 254 -5.57 -9.76 -14.19
N GLN A 255 -4.87 -9.15 -15.14
CA GLN A 255 -4.67 -7.70 -15.16
C GLN A 255 -6.00 -6.94 -15.25
N ASP A 256 -6.98 -7.47 -15.98
CA ASP A 256 -8.30 -6.84 -16.14
C ASP A 256 -9.11 -6.87 -14.84
N ASP A 257 -9.15 -8.01 -14.15
CA ASP A 257 -9.81 -8.16 -12.85
C ASP A 257 -9.15 -7.26 -11.79
N LEU A 258 -7.82 -7.23 -11.79
CA LEU A 258 -7.03 -6.38 -10.90
C LEU A 258 -7.30 -4.90 -11.16
N ASN A 259 -7.30 -4.47 -12.43
CA ASN A 259 -7.63 -3.09 -12.80
C ASN A 259 -9.05 -2.72 -12.36
N GLN A 260 -10.02 -3.63 -12.48
CA GLN A 260 -11.39 -3.40 -12.04
C GLN A 260 -11.47 -3.21 -10.52
N LEU A 261 -10.77 -4.05 -9.74
CA LEU A 261 -10.72 -3.91 -8.28
C LEU A 261 -10.02 -2.61 -7.86
N GLU A 262 -8.91 -2.27 -8.51
CA GLU A 262 -8.19 -1.01 -8.26
C GLU A 262 -9.08 0.21 -8.56
N GLU A 263 -9.85 0.18 -9.64
CA GLU A 263 -10.79 1.25 -9.97
C GLU A 263 -11.92 1.37 -8.93
N GLN A 264 -12.49 0.26 -8.50
CA GLN A 264 -13.52 0.26 -7.45
C GLN A 264 -12.97 0.79 -6.12
N PHE A 265 -11.77 0.38 -5.73
CA PHE A 265 -11.09 0.90 -4.55
C PHE A 265 -10.86 2.40 -4.67
N LEU A 266 -10.31 2.86 -5.80
CA LEU A 266 -10.00 4.26 -6.04
C LEU A 266 -11.26 5.14 -6.02
N ALA A 267 -12.29 4.78 -6.77
CA ALA A 267 -13.53 5.54 -6.82
C ALA A 267 -14.13 5.73 -5.42
N HIS A 268 -14.18 4.66 -4.62
CA HIS A 268 -14.67 4.76 -3.25
C HIS A 268 -13.77 5.63 -2.37
N LYS A 269 -12.45 5.46 -2.44
CA LYS A 269 -11.51 6.28 -1.66
C LYS A 269 -11.60 7.74 -2.04
N GLU A 270 -11.73 8.07 -3.31
CA GLU A 270 -11.93 9.43 -3.78
C GLU A 270 -13.20 10.05 -3.17
N ASP A 271 -14.32 9.35 -3.20
CA ASP A 271 -15.58 9.85 -2.64
C ASP A 271 -15.48 10.05 -1.12
N LYS A 272 -14.83 9.12 -0.42
CA LYS A 272 -14.61 9.22 1.03
C LYS A 272 -13.70 10.40 1.39
N VAL A 273 -12.60 10.58 0.68
CA VAL A 273 -11.66 11.70 0.88
C VAL A 273 -12.34 13.02 0.57
N LYS A 274 -13.07 13.12 -0.56
CA LYS A 274 -13.87 14.31 -0.90
C LYS A 274 -14.84 14.66 0.22
N LEU A 275 -15.58 13.69 0.72
CA LEU A 275 -16.55 13.89 1.80
C LEU A 275 -15.87 14.40 3.08
N TRP A 276 -14.76 13.78 3.49
CA TRP A 276 -14.03 14.18 4.69
C TRP A 276 -13.40 15.57 4.58
N LEU A 277 -12.74 15.88 3.46
CA LEU A 277 -12.18 17.21 3.21
C LEU A 277 -13.26 18.28 3.16
N HIS A 278 -14.39 17.99 2.49
CA HIS A 278 -15.54 18.89 2.46
C HIS A 278 -16.13 19.12 3.85
N THR A 279 -16.32 18.05 4.62
CA THR A 279 -16.87 18.13 5.99
C THR A 279 -15.95 18.91 6.92
N ALA A 280 -14.63 18.73 6.80
CA ALA A 280 -13.65 19.48 7.59
C ALA A 280 -13.75 20.98 7.29
N LEU A 281 -13.80 21.37 6.01
CA LEU A 281 -13.97 22.76 5.62
C LEU A 281 -15.32 23.34 6.06
N GLN A 282 -16.41 22.59 5.88
CA GLN A 282 -17.75 23.04 6.25
C GLN A 282 -17.86 23.34 7.76
N LYS A 283 -17.30 22.46 8.61
CA LYS A 283 -17.29 22.69 10.06
C LYS A 283 -16.52 23.95 10.45
N GLU A 284 -15.43 24.23 9.75
CA GLU A 284 -14.67 25.47 9.96
C GLU A 284 -15.47 26.69 9.51
N GLU A 285 -16.13 26.65 8.35
CA GLU A 285 -17.02 27.72 7.90
C GLU A 285 -18.13 28.02 8.91
N GLU A 286 -18.80 26.98 9.42
CA GLU A 286 -19.82 27.11 10.46
C GLU A 286 -19.24 27.72 11.75
N SER A 287 -18.01 27.35 12.12
CA SER A 287 -17.29 27.93 13.25
C SER A 287 -17.03 29.42 13.05
N TRP A 288 -16.51 29.82 11.88
CA TRP A 288 -16.24 31.22 11.57
C TRP A 288 -17.52 32.07 11.60
N LEU A 289 -18.61 31.55 11.01
CA LEU A 289 -19.91 32.23 10.96
C LEU A 289 -20.63 32.29 12.31
N SER A 290 -20.28 31.43 13.27
CA SER A 290 -20.83 31.49 14.63
C SER A 290 -20.39 32.72 15.43
N GLY A 291 -19.42 33.48 14.93
CA GLY A 291 -18.88 34.67 15.60
C GLY A 291 -17.95 34.37 16.77
N ARG A 292 -17.70 33.09 17.07
CA ARG A 292 -16.75 32.66 18.11
C ARG A 292 -15.32 32.95 17.64
N THR A 293 -14.47 33.33 18.60
CA THR A 293 -13.04 33.43 18.36
C THR A 293 -12.43 32.02 18.30
N PRO A 294 -11.44 31.77 17.43
CA PRO A 294 -10.70 30.51 17.43
C PRO A 294 -10.11 30.20 18.80
N GLU A 295 -9.87 28.91 19.05
CA GLU A 295 -9.24 28.45 20.27
C GLU A 295 -7.78 28.95 20.36
N LEU A 296 -7.31 29.18 21.58
CA LEU A 296 -5.91 29.51 21.84
C LEU A 296 -5.18 28.25 22.28
N ILE A 297 -4.20 27.82 21.47
CA ILE A 297 -3.27 26.74 21.82
C ILE A 297 -1.89 27.37 21.93
N ASP A 298 -1.18 27.10 23.02
CA ASP A 298 0.13 27.73 23.33
C ASP A 298 0.08 29.27 23.21
N SER A 299 -1.03 29.86 23.64
CA SER A 299 -1.32 31.30 23.61
C SER A 299 -1.50 31.94 22.21
N TYR A 300 -1.65 31.15 21.14
CA TYR A 300 -1.97 31.67 19.80
C TYR A 300 -3.26 31.09 19.21
N CYS A 301 -3.91 31.85 18.32
CA CYS A 301 -5.11 31.41 17.61
C CYS A 301 -4.82 30.18 16.74
N PHE A 302 -5.61 29.13 16.93
CA PHE A 302 -5.44 27.85 16.26
C PHE A 302 -6.73 27.40 15.56
N SER A 303 -6.56 26.71 14.43
CA SER A 303 -7.62 25.97 13.75
C SER A 303 -7.12 24.54 13.48
N PRO A 304 -7.96 23.52 13.70
CA PRO A 304 -7.61 22.12 13.47
C PRO A 304 -7.57 21.75 11.98
N LEU A 305 -8.05 22.61 11.08
CA LEU A 305 -8.30 22.29 9.67
C LEU A 305 -7.11 21.65 8.96
N ALA A 306 -5.92 22.24 9.12
CA ALA A 306 -4.71 21.73 8.47
C ALA A 306 -4.33 20.35 8.99
N VAL A 307 -4.47 20.11 10.30
CA VAL A 307 -4.19 18.81 10.92
C VAL A 307 -5.16 17.75 10.38
N ASP A 308 -6.45 18.06 10.34
CA ASP A 308 -7.48 17.15 9.85
C ASP A 308 -7.25 16.80 8.37
N VAL A 309 -6.94 17.80 7.53
CA VAL A 309 -6.67 17.62 6.10
C VAL A 309 -5.42 16.78 5.87
N ILE A 310 -4.32 17.07 6.57
CA ILE A 310 -3.06 16.30 6.46
C ILE A 310 -3.31 14.85 6.87
N GLN A 311 -4.00 14.62 8.00
CA GLN A 311 -4.31 13.28 8.47
C GLN A 311 -5.16 12.49 7.47
N VAL A 312 -6.18 13.12 6.87
CA VAL A 312 -7.01 12.51 5.82
C VAL A 312 -6.15 12.10 4.61
N MET A 313 -5.26 12.99 4.16
CA MET A 313 -4.39 12.71 3.01
C MET A 313 -3.38 11.61 3.30
N GLU A 314 -2.68 11.66 4.45
CA GLU A 314 -1.67 10.68 4.83
C GLU A 314 -2.26 9.29 5.03
N SER A 315 -3.37 9.18 5.76
CA SER A 315 -4.05 7.89 5.97
C SER A 315 -4.52 7.29 4.65
N SER A 316 -5.11 8.10 3.77
CA SER A 316 -5.62 7.63 2.48
C SER A 316 -4.49 7.20 1.53
N LEU A 317 -3.38 7.94 1.50
CA LEU A 317 -2.20 7.57 0.70
C LEU A 317 -1.49 6.34 1.25
N ALA A 318 -1.43 6.15 2.58
CA ALA A 318 -0.89 4.95 3.18
C ALA A 318 -1.71 3.70 2.82
N GLU A 319 -3.04 3.80 2.91
CA GLU A 319 -3.94 2.71 2.48
C GLU A 319 -3.83 2.43 0.98
N PHE A 320 -3.71 3.46 0.14
CA PHE A 320 -3.47 3.33 -1.29
C PHE A 320 -2.18 2.56 -1.58
N ARG A 321 -1.06 2.88 -0.92
CA ARG A 321 0.23 2.20 -1.12
C ARG A 321 0.19 0.71 -0.77
N CYS A 322 -0.65 0.34 0.20
CA CYS A 322 -0.87 -1.05 0.56
C CYS A 322 -1.74 -1.80 -0.46
N ALA A 323 -2.67 -1.11 -1.12
CA ALA A 323 -3.61 -1.72 -2.06
C ALA A 323 -3.12 -1.73 -3.51
N ILE A 324 -2.45 -0.67 -3.98
CA ILE A 324 -2.15 -0.44 -5.40
C ILE A 324 -0.64 -0.31 -5.61
N LYS A 325 -0.11 -1.06 -6.59
CA LYS A 325 1.31 -1.02 -6.94
C LYS A 325 1.66 0.20 -7.79
N ASP A 326 0.81 0.54 -8.76
CA ASP A 326 1.01 1.68 -9.65
C ASP A 326 0.86 3.00 -8.90
N GLN A 327 1.98 3.58 -8.48
CA GLN A 327 2.00 4.85 -7.74
C GLN A 327 1.54 6.05 -8.60
N GLY A 328 1.50 5.92 -9.93
CA GLY A 328 0.94 6.97 -10.80
C GLY A 328 -0.52 7.26 -10.50
N LYS A 329 -1.29 6.24 -10.07
CA LYS A 329 -2.69 6.38 -9.70
C LYS A 329 -2.91 7.19 -8.41
N ALA A 330 -1.86 7.42 -7.60
CA ALA A 330 -1.96 8.26 -6.40
C ALA A 330 -2.39 9.70 -6.73
N GLN A 331 -2.13 10.16 -7.97
CA GLN A 331 -2.52 11.48 -8.46
C GLN A 331 -4.02 11.75 -8.32
N ARG A 332 -4.85 10.70 -8.44
CA ARG A 332 -6.31 10.80 -8.24
C ARG A 332 -6.69 11.30 -6.85
N LEU A 333 -6.00 10.79 -5.82
CA LEU A 333 -6.21 11.23 -4.45
C LEU A 333 -5.57 12.60 -4.21
N THR A 334 -4.36 12.84 -4.72
CA THR A 334 -3.68 14.12 -4.48
C THR A 334 -4.33 15.32 -5.19
N CYS A 335 -5.00 15.11 -6.32
CA CYS A 335 -5.85 16.13 -6.96
C CYS A 335 -7.00 16.64 -6.06
N LEU A 336 -7.44 15.82 -5.09
CA LEU A 336 -8.48 16.23 -4.14
C LEU A 336 -7.97 17.28 -3.16
N LEU A 337 -6.68 17.26 -2.83
CA LEU A 337 -6.04 18.30 -2.02
C LEU A 337 -6.05 19.65 -2.76
N GLU A 338 -5.70 19.67 -4.05
CA GLU A 338 -5.76 20.88 -4.88
C GLU A 338 -7.18 21.44 -4.95
N THR A 339 -8.17 20.56 -5.15
CA THR A 339 -9.59 20.93 -5.18
C THR A 339 -10.07 21.48 -3.84
N PHE A 340 -9.62 20.88 -2.73
CA PHE A 340 -9.89 21.36 -1.38
C PHE A 340 -9.29 22.76 -1.16
N LEU A 341 -8.03 22.99 -1.52
CA LEU A 341 -7.36 24.29 -1.35
C LEU A 341 -8.09 25.40 -2.13
N CYS A 342 -8.52 25.11 -3.36
CA CYS A 342 -9.32 26.06 -4.15
C CYS A 342 -10.66 26.38 -3.48
N SER A 343 -11.29 25.38 -2.86
CA SER A 343 -12.54 25.58 -2.11
C SER A 343 -12.29 26.41 -0.85
N TYR A 344 -11.20 26.12 -0.13
CA TYR A 344 -10.79 26.85 1.06
C TYR A 344 -10.52 28.33 0.77
N GLU A 345 -9.79 28.64 -0.31
CA GLU A 345 -9.55 30.03 -0.76
C GLU A 345 -10.86 30.77 -1.02
N ARG A 346 -11.81 30.13 -1.72
CA ARG A 346 -13.12 30.74 -2.03
C ARG A 346 -13.93 30.98 -0.77
N SER A 347 -13.99 30.02 0.15
CA SER A 347 -14.71 30.13 1.41
C SER A 347 -14.13 31.23 2.30
N MET A 348 -12.80 31.30 2.41
CA MET A 348 -12.11 32.37 3.16
C MET A 348 -12.38 33.75 2.54
N THR A 349 -12.32 33.86 1.21
CA THR A 349 -12.63 35.09 0.49
C THR A 349 -14.09 35.53 0.69
N ALA A 350 -15.03 34.58 0.70
CA ALA A 350 -16.44 34.85 0.95
C ALA A 350 -16.68 35.32 2.39
N PHE A 351 -16.07 34.65 3.38
CA PHE A 351 -16.12 35.04 4.79
C PHE A 351 -15.60 36.46 5.00
N LEU A 352 -14.44 36.82 4.44
CA LEU A 352 -13.86 38.16 4.61
C LEU A 352 -14.73 39.29 4.01
N LYS A 353 -15.58 39.00 3.02
CA LYS A 353 -16.55 39.97 2.48
C LYS A 353 -17.74 40.21 3.43
N GLY A 354 -18.03 39.28 4.34
CA GLY A 354 -19.19 39.32 5.23
C GLY A 354 -19.11 40.29 6.42
N SER A 355 -18.01 41.04 6.58
CA SER A 355 -17.80 42.02 7.67
C SER A 355 -18.06 41.45 9.08
N HIS A 356 -17.42 40.32 9.40
CA HIS A 356 -17.57 39.64 10.69
C HIS A 356 -16.61 40.19 11.77
N GLY A 357 -17.10 40.31 13.01
CA GLY A 357 -16.32 40.86 14.13
C GLY A 357 -15.14 39.99 14.58
N ASN A 358 -15.20 38.68 14.34
CA ASN A 358 -14.13 37.72 14.64
C ASN A 358 -13.12 37.52 13.49
N ALA A 359 -13.24 38.27 12.39
CA ALA A 359 -12.45 38.04 11.18
C ALA A 359 -10.93 38.07 11.43
N ARG A 360 -10.44 39.00 12.26
CA ARG A 360 -9.00 39.09 12.57
C ARG A 360 -8.49 37.83 13.28
N SER A 361 -9.19 37.35 14.31
CA SER A 361 -8.79 36.14 15.03
C SER A 361 -8.85 34.89 14.14
N VAL A 362 -9.89 34.77 13.30
CA VAL A 362 -9.99 33.68 12.31
C VAL A 362 -8.82 33.70 11.33
N ILE A 363 -8.40 34.88 10.86
CA ILE A 363 -7.24 35.02 9.98
C ILE A 363 -5.93 34.64 10.67
N LYS A 364 -5.76 34.97 11.96
CA LYS A 364 -4.57 34.52 12.71
C LYS A 364 -4.48 32.99 12.73
N ALA A 365 -5.58 32.29 13.01
CA ALA A 365 -5.65 30.84 12.94
C ALA A 365 -5.41 30.30 11.52
N GLN A 366 -6.02 30.92 10.50
CA GLN A 366 -5.85 30.55 9.09
C GLN A 366 -4.39 30.63 8.64
N LEU A 367 -3.63 31.65 9.05
CA LEU A 367 -2.21 31.76 8.70
C LEU A 367 -1.37 30.61 9.29
N VAL A 368 -1.74 30.10 10.47
CA VAL A 368 -1.13 28.89 11.03
C VAL A 368 -1.45 27.67 10.19
N CYS A 369 -2.71 27.50 9.77
CA CYS A 369 -3.12 26.40 8.90
C CYS A 369 -2.44 26.45 7.54
N GLU A 370 -2.33 27.64 6.93
CA GLU A 370 -1.64 27.85 5.66
C GLU A 370 -0.17 27.42 5.75
N GLN A 371 0.52 27.82 6.82
CA GLN A 371 1.91 27.42 7.04
C GLN A 371 2.04 25.89 7.16
N GLN A 372 1.18 25.25 7.96
CA GLN A 372 1.20 23.79 8.12
C GLN A 372 0.96 23.04 6.81
N LEU A 373 -0.02 23.47 6.01
CA LEU A 373 -0.30 22.89 4.70
C LEU A 373 0.83 23.13 3.70
N ARG A 374 1.48 24.31 3.75
CA ARG A 374 2.64 24.64 2.93
C ARG A 374 3.84 23.75 3.25
N ASP A 375 4.13 23.56 4.53
CA ASP A 375 5.20 22.70 5.00
C ASP A 375 4.96 21.25 4.55
N TYR A 376 3.74 20.75 4.73
CA TYR A 376 3.33 19.43 4.25
C TYR A 376 3.52 19.27 2.73
N ILE A 377 2.99 20.18 1.91
CA ILE A 377 3.08 20.10 0.45
C ILE A 377 4.52 20.20 -0.05
N THR A 378 5.35 20.98 0.63
CA THR A 378 6.77 21.16 0.29
C THR A 378 7.59 19.92 0.66
N ALA A 379 7.26 19.25 1.77
CA ALA A 379 7.89 18.00 2.19
C ALA A 379 7.52 16.79 1.29
N GLN A 380 6.38 16.84 0.60
CA GLN A 380 5.90 15.77 -0.27
C GLN A 380 6.65 15.76 -1.63
N THR A 381 7.68 14.94 -1.74
CA THR A 381 8.45 14.70 -2.99
C THR A 381 7.90 13.52 -3.80
N GLU A 382 7.50 12.44 -3.10
CA GLU A 382 6.98 11.15 -3.61
C GLU A 382 5.66 11.23 -4.41
N SER A 383 4.70 11.95 -3.83
CA SER A 383 3.26 11.74 -4.10
C SER A 383 2.63 12.81 -5.00
N LEU A 384 3.23 14.00 -5.07
CA LEU A 384 2.73 15.16 -5.82
C LEU A 384 3.60 15.38 -7.07
N SER A 385 2.96 15.56 -8.22
CA SER A 385 3.66 16.07 -9.40
C SER A 385 4.14 17.51 -9.18
N GLU A 386 5.17 17.93 -9.93
CA GLU A 386 5.69 19.29 -9.85
C GLU A 386 4.62 20.35 -10.17
N GLN A 387 3.77 20.08 -11.15
CA GLN A 387 2.68 20.98 -11.54
C GLN A 387 1.63 21.11 -10.42
N GLN A 388 1.18 19.98 -9.85
CA GLN A 388 0.23 19.99 -8.72
C GLN A 388 0.81 20.73 -7.51
N ARG A 389 2.09 20.48 -7.18
CA ARG A 389 2.77 21.17 -6.09
C ARG A 389 2.78 22.67 -6.32
N HIS A 390 3.12 23.11 -7.54
CA HIS A 390 3.12 24.52 -7.89
C HIS A 390 1.73 25.16 -7.75
N HIS A 391 0.68 24.51 -8.25
CA HIS A 391 -0.69 25.00 -8.10
C HIS A 391 -1.12 25.10 -6.64
N CYS A 392 -0.89 24.06 -5.84
CA CYS A 392 -1.22 24.07 -4.42
C CYS A 392 -0.51 25.21 -3.67
N LEU A 393 0.80 25.39 -3.92
CA LEU A 393 1.58 26.47 -3.30
C LEU A 393 1.14 27.86 -3.78
N HIS A 394 0.68 27.98 -5.02
CA HIS A 394 0.11 29.23 -5.53
C HIS A 394 -1.19 29.57 -4.79
N THR A 395 -2.11 28.62 -4.66
CA THR A 395 -3.37 28.81 -3.91
C THR A 395 -3.12 29.14 -2.43
N LEU A 396 -2.18 28.46 -1.78
CA LEU A 396 -1.77 28.78 -0.40
C LEU A 396 -1.17 30.18 -0.28
N SER A 397 -0.42 30.63 -1.30
CA SER A 397 0.12 31.99 -1.33
C SER A 397 -0.99 33.03 -1.45
N ALA A 398 -2.02 32.78 -2.28
CA ALA A 398 -3.20 33.65 -2.36
C ALA A 398 -3.94 33.74 -1.01
N LEU A 399 -4.15 32.60 -0.34
CA LEU A 399 -4.73 32.53 1.01
C LEU A 399 -3.92 33.35 2.03
N ARG A 400 -2.60 33.19 2.05
CA ARG A 400 -1.69 33.96 2.91
C ARG A 400 -1.81 35.46 2.63
N ASP A 401 -1.76 35.85 1.36
CA ASP A 401 -1.79 37.25 0.96
C ASP A 401 -3.13 37.91 1.32
N CYS A 402 -4.26 37.16 1.23
CA CYS A 402 -5.54 37.59 1.77
C CYS A 402 -5.49 37.83 3.28
N GLY A 403 -4.86 36.93 4.05
CA GLY A 403 -4.67 37.09 5.48
C GLY A 403 -3.83 38.31 5.83
N TYR A 404 -2.72 38.52 5.14
CA TYR A 404 -1.85 39.69 5.32
C TYR A 404 -2.60 40.99 5.03
N GLN A 405 -3.36 41.01 3.93
CA GLN A 405 -4.18 42.17 3.58
C GLN A 405 -5.27 42.46 4.63
N CYS A 406 -5.84 41.44 5.28
CA CYS A 406 -6.80 41.63 6.36
C CYS A 406 -6.16 42.24 7.63
N LEU A 407 -4.98 41.74 8.01
CA LEU A 407 -4.31 42.16 9.24
C LEU A 407 -3.61 43.52 9.09
N ILE A 408 -2.86 43.72 8.00
CA ILE A 408 -2.02 44.89 7.74
C ILE A 408 -2.74 45.95 6.89
N GLY A 409 -3.74 45.60 6.08
CA GLY A 409 -4.41 46.55 5.18
C GLY A 409 -4.85 47.87 5.84
N PRO A 410 -5.43 47.86 7.05
CA PRO A 410 -5.75 49.09 7.79
C PRO A 410 -4.54 49.97 8.15
N LEU A 411 -3.35 49.35 8.30
CA LEU A 411 -2.09 50.04 8.60
C LEU A 411 -1.53 50.77 7.38
N HIS A 412 -1.77 50.30 6.16
CA HIS A 412 -1.23 50.96 4.96
C HIS A 412 -1.65 52.44 4.85
N ALA A 413 -2.90 52.76 5.23
CA ALA A 413 -3.37 54.14 5.25
C ALA A 413 -2.65 54.99 6.32
N HIS A 414 -2.39 54.41 7.49
CA HIS A 414 -1.64 55.04 8.58
C HIS A 414 -0.18 55.27 8.18
N VAL A 415 0.49 54.27 7.62
CA VAL A 415 1.87 54.37 7.10
C VAL A 415 1.96 55.47 6.05
N LYS A 416 1.05 55.47 5.07
CA LYS A 416 1.03 56.49 4.01
C LYS A 416 0.81 57.90 4.56
N THR A 417 -0.06 58.05 5.57
CA THR A 417 -0.35 59.35 6.20
C THR A 417 0.83 59.83 7.04
N GLY A 418 1.42 58.94 7.86
CA GLY A 418 2.61 59.25 8.66
C GLY A 418 3.79 59.68 7.78
N LEU A 419 4.04 58.96 6.69
CA LEU A 419 5.12 59.27 5.75
C LEU A 419 4.83 60.50 4.86
N SER A 420 3.64 61.08 4.90
CA SER A 420 3.29 62.23 4.04
C SER A 420 4.12 63.48 4.35
N LEU A 421 4.64 63.61 5.58
CA LEU A 421 5.46 64.74 6.01
C LEU A 421 6.94 64.62 5.61
N LEU A 422 7.37 63.49 5.03
CA LEU A 422 8.72 63.33 4.52
C LEU A 422 9.02 64.33 3.40
N GLY A 423 10.22 64.94 3.47
CA GLY A 423 10.70 65.95 2.53
C GLY A 423 10.16 67.36 2.75
N THR A 424 9.45 67.60 3.85
CA THR A 424 9.13 68.96 4.32
C THR A 424 10.35 69.57 5.03
N GLU A 425 10.42 70.90 5.11
CA GLU A 425 11.55 71.59 5.78
C GLU A 425 11.69 71.14 7.24
N GLY A 426 10.57 70.97 7.94
CA GLY A 426 10.58 70.48 9.33
C GLY A 426 10.97 69.00 9.51
N TRP A 427 10.95 68.19 8.44
CA TRP A 427 11.58 66.86 8.47
C TRP A 427 13.08 66.96 8.19
N VAL A 428 13.50 67.82 7.26
CA VAL A 428 14.92 68.02 6.90
C VAL A 428 15.72 68.58 8.07
N ASP A 429 15.17 69.56 8.79
CA ASP A 429 15.81 70.19 9.96
C ASP A 429 15.67 69.36 11.25
N GLY A 430 14.93 68.25 11.20
CA GLY A 430 14.69 67.33 12.33
C GLY A 430 13.68 67.83 13.37
N SER A 431 12.96 68.93 13.12
CA SER A 431 11.95 69.49 14.03
C SER A 431 10.72 68.60 14.19
N PHE A 432 10.41 67.77 13.18
CA PHE A 432 9.30 66.82 13.21
C PHE A 432 9.80 65.37 13.27
N PRO A 433 9.53 64.62 14.36
CA PRO A 433 9.90 63.22 14.50
C PRO A 433 8.92 62.32 13.74
N VAL A 434 8.90 62.46 12.41
CA VAL A 434 7.93 61.81 11.52
C VAL A 434 7.99 60.28 11.63
N VAL A 435 9.20 59.71 11.69
CA VAL A 435 9.40 58.26 11.80
C VAL A 435 9.06 57.75 13.19
N ASP A 436 9.46 58.45 14.26
CA ASP A 436 9.14 58.01 15.63
C ASP A 436 7.63 57.95 15.86
N SER A 437 6.90 58.99 15.44
CA SER A 437 5.44 59.02 15.55
C SER A 437 4.76 57.90 14.74
N LEU A 438 5.34 57.52 13.60
CA LEU A 438 4.84 56.39 12.81
C LEU A 438 5.08 55.07 13.53
N LEU A 439 6.29 54.85 14.05
CA LEU A 439 6.66 53.62 14.75
C LEU A 439 5.86 53.42 16.04
N ASP A 440 5.64 54.49 16.82
CA ASP A 440 4.78 54.46 18.01
C ASP A 440 3.35 54.06 17.67
N SER A 441 2.81 54.61 16.58
CA SER A 441 1.46 54.26 16.09
C SER A 441 1.40 52.81 15.60
N LEU A 442 2.43 52.32 14.91
CA LEU A 442 2.50 50.92 14.47
C LEU A 442 2.58 49.97 15.67
N ASN A 443 3.39 50.27 16.68
CA ASN A 443 3.54 49.46 17.88
C ASN A 443 2.19 49.20 18.57
N GLN A 444 1.38 50.25 18.75
CA GLN A 444 0.04 50.14 19.35
C GLN A 444 -0.93 49.27 18.54
N GLN A 445 -0.74 49.16 17.22
CA GLN A 445 -1.60 48.32 16.38
C GLN A 445 -1.06 46.89 16.25
N LEU A 446 0.25 46.70 16.35
CA LEU A 446 0.89 45.39 16.33
C LEU A 446 0.69 44.62 17.64
N SER A 447 0.35 45.28 18.75
CA SER A 447 0.00 44.60 20.00
C SER A 447 -1.22 43.67 19.89
N ASP A 448 -2.09 43.88 18.89
CA ASP A 448 -3.20 42.96 18.58
C ASP A 448 -2.70 41.64 17.95
N LEU A 449 -1.43 41.50 17.59
CA LEU A 449 -0.89 40.30 16.93
C LEU A 449 -0.10 39.38 17.88
N VAL A 450 -0.18 39.61 19.19
CA VAL A 450 0.55 38.79 20.20
C VAL A 450 0.06 37.33 20.22
N ASP A 451 -1.21 37.10 19.92
CA ASP A 451 -1.87 35.81 19.78
C ASP A 451 -1.71 35.19 18.38
N LEU A 452 -0.80 35.72 17.55
CA LEU A 452 -0.39 35.07 16.30
C LEU A 452 0.84 34.21 16.55
N LYS A 453 0.86 32.98 16.00
CA LYS A 453 2.00 32.07 16.13
C LYS A 453 3.32 32.78 15.74
N PRO A 454 4.41 32.63 16.53
CA PRO A 454 5.66 33.41 16.33
C PRO A 454 6.24 33.36 14.92
N ALA A 455 6.29 32.19 14.29
CA ALA A 455 6.80 32.05 12.91
C ALA A 455 5.93 32.80 11.88
N CYS A 456 4.60 32.77 12.05
CA CYS A 456 3.67 33.52 11.21
C CYS A 456 3.82 35.03 11.45
N ARG A 457 3.95 35.45 12.72
CA ARG A 457 4.17 36.85 13.10
C ARG A 457 5.47 37.38 12.50
N GLN A 458 6.57 36.64 12.60
CA GLN A 458 7.85 37.01 11.99
C GLN A 458 7.73 37.21 10.48
N SER A 459 7.04 36.31 9.79
CA SER A 459 6.82 36.40 8.34
C SER A 459 5.98 37.62 7.97
N LEU A 460 4.91 37.88 8.73
CA LEU A 460 4.03 39.04 8.57
C LEU A 460 4.76 40.36 8.84
N LEU A 461 5.57 40.44 9.90
CA LEU A 461 6.38 41.60 10.24
C LEU A 461 7.46 41.86 9.19
N SER A 462 8.08 40.81 8.65
CA SER A 462 9.04 40.94 7.55
C SER A 462 8.38 41.53 6.31
N TYR A 463 7.14 41.11 5.99
CA TYR A 463 6.35 41.68 4.91
C TYR A 463 6.00 43.16 5.17
N LEU A 464 5.55 43.50 6.39
CA LEU A 464 5.27 44.88 6.78
C LEU A 464 6.51 45.77 6.70
N HIS A 465 7.66 45.29 7.17
CA HIS A 465 8.93 46.00 7.10
C HIS A 465 9.27 46.37 5.65
N GLN A 466 9.16 45.40 4.73
CA GLN A 466 9.38 45.63 3.30
C GLN A 466 8.40 46.66 2.72
N ASP A 467 7.11 46.62 3.07
CA ASP A 467 6.14 47.63 2.60
C ASP A 467 6.47 49.03 3.16
N VAL A 468 6.78 49.16 4.45
CA VAL A 468 7.14 50.44 5.08
C VAL A 468 8.37 51.05 4.40
N VAL A 469 9.42 50.26 4.18
CA VAL A 469 10.64 50.70 3.45
C VAL A 469 10.30 51.10 2.02
N LEU A 470 9.48 50.32 1.32
CA LEU A 470 9.06 50.64 -0.04
C LEU A 470 8.29 51.96 -0.12
N GLN A 471 7.36 52.20 0.81
CA GLN A 471 6.60 53.46 0.89
C GLN A 471 7.51 54.64 1.24
N TYR A 472 8.45 54.44 2.17
CA TYR A 472 9.45 55.45 2.55
C TYR A 472 10.29 55.87 1.33
N VAL A 473 10.90 54.90 0.64
CA VAL A 473 11.72 55.16 -0.55
C VAL A 473 10.90 55.83 -1.66
N LYS A 474 9.69 55.32 -1.95
CA LYS A 474 8.79 55.94 -2.94
C LYS A 474 8.46 57.39 -2.60
N ARG A 475 8.34 57.73 -1.32
CA ARG A 475 8.05 59.10 -0.89
C ARG A 475 9.29 60.00 -1.07
N ILE A 476 10.45 59.56 -0.60
CA ILE A 476 11.72 60.29 -0.76
C ILE A 476 12.07 60.51 -2.24
N MET A 477 11.87 59.52 -3.11
CA MET A 477 12.13 59.71 -4.55
C MET A 477 11.24 60.77 -5.21
N LYS A 478 10.09 61.11 -4.59
CA LYS A 478 9.16 62.13 -5.08
C LYS A 478 9.42 63.51 -4.49
N THR A 479 10.27 63.64 -3.46
CA THR A 479 10.57 64.92 -2.83
C THR A 479 11.63 65.67 -3.66
N ARG A 480 11.50 66.99 -3.74
CA ARG A 480 12.43 67.85 -4.48
C ARG A 480 13.20 68.72 -3.48
N ILE A 481 14.38 68.27 -3.08
CA ILE A 481 15.28 69.03 -2.21
C ILE A 481 16.11 69.98 -3.06
N ARG A 482 16.07 71.28 -2.77
CA ARG A 482 16.53 72.33 -3.69
C ARG A 482 17.95 72.81 -3.41
N SER A 483 18.39 72.91 -2.15
CA SER A 483 19.74 73.39 -1.80
C SER A 483 20.71 72.26 -1.42
N ARG A 484 22.02 72.51 -1.57
CA ARG A 484 23.07 71.54 -1.21
C ARG A 484 23.13 71.27 0.30
N GLU A 485 22.84 72.28 1.12
CA GLU A 485 22.79 72.15 2.59
C GLU A 485 21.62 71.25 2.99
N GLN A 486 20.41 71.49 2.46
CA GLN A 486 19.24 70.66 2.69
C GLN A 486 19.43 69.21 2.17
N GLN A 487 20.24 69.01 1.13
CA GLN A 487 20.58 67.68 0.63
C GLN A 487 21.46 66.91 1.63
N VAL A 488 22.42 67.57 2.27
CA VAL A 488 23.29 66.94 3.29
C VAL A 488 22.47 66.64 4.55
N GLU A 489 21.67 67.58 5.03
CA GLU A 489 20.79 67.40 6.19
C GLU A 489 19.75 66.29 5.94
N GLY A 490 19.11 66.30 4.77
CA GLY A 490 18.18 65.24 4.36
C GLY A 490 18.84 63.86 4.27
N ALA A 491 20.07 63.76 3.76
CA ALA A 491 20.80 62.49 3.72
C ALA A 491 21.15 61.95 5.12
N GLN A 492 21.53 62.84 6.04
CA GLN A 492 21.74 62.49 7.45
C GLN A 492 20.42 62.03 8.09
N GLN A 493 19.31 62.70 7.81
CA GLN A 493 18.00 62.33 8.33
C GLN A 493 17.55 60.97 7.79
N ILE A 494 17.74 60.69 6.50
CA ILE A 494 17.46 59.36 5.91
C ILE A 494 18.26 58.26 6.63
N THR A 495 19.53 58.52 6.95
CA THR A 495 20.38 57.56 7.67
C THR A 495 19.82 57.28 9.06
N LYS A 496 19.42 58.32 9.80
CA LYS A 496 18.80 58.19 11.13
C LYS A 496 17.46 57.44 11.06
N ASP A 497 16.60 57.82 10.12
CA ASP A 497 15.29 57.21 9.91
C ASP A 497 15.43 55.71 9.59
N THR A 498 16.38 55.35 8.73
CA THR A 498 16.66 53.95 8.35
C THR A 498 17.09 53.13 9.57
N GLN A 499 17.98 53.66 10.41
CA GLN A 499 18.42 52.99 11.64
C GLN A 499 17.26 52.77 12.61
N LYS A 500 16.34 53.75 12.74
CA LYS A 500 15.16 53.62 13.60
C LYS A 500 14.18 52.57 13.11
N ILE A 501 13.89 52.57 11.81
CA ILE A 501 13.00 51.57 11.20
C ILE A 501 13.59 50.16 11.37
N ASP A 502 14.89 50.00 11.07
CA ASP A 502 15.57 48.71 11.19
C ASP A 502 15.63 48.21 12.64
N SER A 503 15.93 49.11 13.59
CA SER A 503 15.96 48.76 15.02
C SER A 503 14.58 48.33 15.52
N PHE A 504 13.52 49.06 15.15
CA PHE A 504 12.14 48.74 15.55
C PHE A 504 11.73 47.34 15.08
N PHE A 505 11.89 47.04 13.79
CA PHE A 505 11.52 45.72 13.27
C PHE A 505 12.44 44.62 13.79
N THR A 506 13.72 44.91 14.05
CA THR A 506 14.65 43.94 14.66
C THR A 506 14.24 43.62 16.10
N GLU A 507 13.88 44.61 16.91
CA GLU A 507 13.39 44.43 18.28
C GLU A 507 12.06 43.65 18.30
N GLU A 508 11.10 44.00 17.43
CA GLU A 508 9.83 43.28 17.29
C GLU A 508 10.00 41.85 16.79
N LEU A 509 11.05 41.56 16.03
CA LEU A 509 11.41 40.22 15.56
C LEU A 509 12.17 39.39 16.60
N LEU A 510 12.82 40.03 17.57
CA LEU A 510 13.60 39.41 18.66
C LEU A 510 12.78 39.19 19.93
N CYS A 511 11.66 39.91 20.12
CA CYS A 511 10.63 39.62 21.12
C CYS A 511 9.86 38.34 20.73
N GLN A 512 10.54 37.18 20.76
CA GLN A 512 9.99 35.84 20.53
C GLN A 512 9.74 35.10 21.84
#